data_AF-A0A2G2FYY4-F1
#
_entry.id   AF-A0A2G2FYY4-F1
#
_cell.length_a   1.000
_cell.length_b   1.000
_cell.length_c   1.000
_cell.angle_alpha   90.00
_cell.angle_beta   90.00
_cell.angle_gamma   90.00
#
_symmetry.space_group_name_H-M   'P 1'
#
loop_
_entity.id
_entity.type
_entity.pdbx_description
1 polymer ?
#
loop_
_entity_poly.entity_id
_entity_poly.type
_entity_poly.pdbx_seq_one_letter_code
_entity_poly.pdbx_strand_id
1 'polypeptide(L)'
;MGVRRDLEDNYDFEIVDEFLDHYAMMVEIMEPLIIDLGKVDRYTHALDELFRIFHNIKSASSFLKIETMVRLSTFVEDSLEKMRYLEGPANEEVITWLVSVNDMYIQWQEDLKMDNSMSKISFSLLKLPDMETI
;
A
#
# COMPACT_ATOMS: atom_id res chain seq x y z
N MET A 1 24.51 1.31 -0.16
CA MET A 1 23.91 1.02 -1.47
C MET A 1 22.43 1.30 -1.32
N GLY A 2 21.79 1.84 -2.36
CA GLY A 2 20.36 2.11 -2.32
C GLY A 2 19.55 0.88 -2.66
N VAL A 3 18.25 0.93 -2.39
CA VAL A 3 17.36 -0.21 -2.60
C VAL A 3 17.28 -0.63 -4.07
N ARG A 4 17.37 0.31 -5.01
CA ARG A 4 17.23 0.01 -6.43
C ARG A 4 18.45 -0.74 -6.95
N ARG A 5 19.66 -0.27 -6.64
CA ARG A 5 20.88 -1.01 -6.97
C ARG A 5 20.93 -2.37 -6.30
N ASP A 6 20.49 -2.46 -5.04
CA ASP A 6 20.39 -3.75 -4.35
C ASP A 6 19.49 -4.73 -5.13
N LEU A 7 18.38 -4.26 -5.71
CA LEU A 7 17.51 -5.09 -6.55
C LEU A 7 18.16 -5.45 -7.89
N GLU A 8 18.72 -4.47 -8.60
CA GLU A 8 19.38 -4.66 -9.90
C GLU A 8 20.62 -5.58 -9.82
N ASP A 9 21.28 -5.65 -8.66
CA ASP A 9 22.40 -6.58 -8.41
C ASP A 9 21.95 -8.03 -8.15
N ASN A 10 20.69 -8.25 -7.74
CA ASN A 10 20.19 -9.55 -7.31
C ASN A 10 19.12 -10.17 -8.23
N TYR A 11 18.54 -9.38 -9.13
CA TYR A 11 17.43 -9.77 -10.00
C TYR A 11 17.65 -9.28 -11.43
N ASP A 12 17.01 -9.95 -12.40
CA ASP A 12 17.05 -9.52 -13.80
C ASP A 12 16.43 -8.13 -13.97
N PHE A 13 17.05 -7.31 -14.83
CA PHE A 13 16.60 -5.94 -15.08
C PHE A 13 15.12 -5.85 -15.48
N GLU A 14 14.64 -6.76 -16.33
CA GLU A 14 13.23 -6.79 -16.77
C GLU A 14 12.26 -7.00 -15.61
N ILE A 15 12.62 -7.85 -14.63
CA ILE A 15 11.82 -8.09 -13.43
C ILE A 15 11.74 -6.84 -12.57
N VAL A 16 12.87 -6.15 -12.39
CA VAL A 16 12.93 -4.93 -11.59
C VAL A 16 12.12 -3.81 -12.26
N ASP A 17 12.26 -3.64 -13.57
CA ASP A 17 11.53 -2.62 -14.34
C ASP A 17 10.02 -2.85 -14.30
N GLU A 18 9.58 -4.10 -14.55
CA GLU A 18 8.16 -4.48 -14.46
C GLU A 18 7.58 -4.22 -13.05
N PHE A 19 8.34 -4.55 -12.00
CA PHE A 19 7.93 -4.24 -10.64
C PHE A 19 7.75 -2.74 -10.41
N LEU A 20 8.72 -1.93 -10.83
CA LEU A 20 8.69 -0.48 -10.64
C LEU A 20 7.50 0.16 -11.38
N ASP A 21 7.22 -0.28 -12.61
CA ASP A 21 6.10 0.19 -13.41
C ASP A 21 4.75 -0.17 -12.78
N HIS A 22 4.55 -1.43 -12.40
CA HIS A 22 3.32 -1.87 -11.74
C HIS A 22 3.13 -1.19 -10.38
N TYR A 23 4.22 -1.04 -9.62
CA TYR A 23 4.19 -0.35 -8.33
C TYR A 23 3.77 1.11 -8.52
N ALA A 24 4.30 1.81 -9.52
CA ALA A 24 3.94 3.18 -9.82
C ALA A 24 2.45 3.34 -10.17
N MET A 25 1.92 2.46 -11.01
CA MET A 25 0.49 2.44 -11.36
C MET A 25 -0.39 2.24 -10.12
N MET A 26 -0.03 1.29 -9.25
CA MET A 26 -0.79 0.98 -8.05
C MET A 26 -0.80 2.15 -7.05
N VAL A 27 0.33 2.82 -6.86
CA VAL A 27 0.43 4.00 -5.99
C VAL A 27 -0.40 5.17 -6.54
N GLU A 28 -0.42 5.38 -7.86
CA GLU A 28 -1.20 6.46 -8.49
C GLU A 28 -2.71 6.34 -8.23
N ILE A 29 -3.25 5.11 -8.29
CA ILE A 29 -4.70 4.88 -8.15
C ILE A 29 -5.16 4.68 -6.70
N MET A 30 -4.23 4.54 -5.75
CA MET A 30 -4.56 4.19 -4.36
C MET A 30 -5.37 5.30 -3.68
N GLU A 31 -4.94 6.56 -3.79
CA GLU A 31 -5.62 7.68 -3.11
C GLU A 31 -7.06 7.91 -3.58
N PRO A 32 -7.37 7.95 -4.90
CA PRO A 32 -8.76 8.04 -5.36
C PRO A 32 -9.67 6.94 -4.80
N LEU A 33 -9.16 5.70 -4.70
CA LEU A 33 -9.91 4.58 -4.12
C LEU A 33 -10.11 4.75 -2.61
N ILE A 34 -9.11 5.25 -1.89
CA ILE A 34 -9.23 5.57 -0.46
C ILE A 34 -10.36 6.59 -0.27
N ILE A 35 -10.40 7.68 -1.04
CA ILE A 35 -11.47 8.67 -0.94
C ILE A 35 -12.85 8.06 -1.25
N ASP A 36 -12.93 7.11 -2.18
CA ASP A 36 -14.18 6.43 -2.52
C ASP A 36 -14.70 5.50 -1.41
N LEU A 37 -13.87 5.05 -0.45
CA LEU A 37 -14.37 4.34 0.74
C LEU A 37 -15.30 5.20 1.61
N GLY A 38 -15.18 6.53 1.54
CA GLY A 38 -16.06 7.46 2.26
C GLY A 38 -17.45 7.59 1.61
N LYS A 39 -17.72 6.89 0.50
CA LYS A 39 -18.97 6.99 -0.26
C LYS A 39 -19.71 5.66 -0.25
N VAL A 40 -20.93 5.65 0.29
CA VAL A 40 -21.76 4.44 0.46
C VAL A 40 -21.90 3.66 -0.84
N ASP A 41 -22.15 4.33 -1.96
CA ASP A 41 -22.36 3.72 -3.28
C ASP A 41 -21.07 3.18 -3.94
N ARG A 42 -19.90 3.47 -3.35
CA ARG A 42 -18.59 3.04 -3.88
C ARG A 42 -17.78 2.18 -2.91
N TYR A 43 -18.18 2.12 -1.64
CA TYR A 43 -17.45 1.48 -0.56
C TYR A 43 -16.96 0.07 -0.91
N THR A 44 -17.86 -0.84 -1.30
CA THR A 44 -17.50 -2.23 -1.60
C THR A 44 -16.50 -2.34 -2.76
N HIS A 45 -16.72 -1.59 -3.83
CA HIS A 45 -15.82 -1.58 -4.99
C HIS A 45 -14.44 -1.03 -4.61
N ALA A 46 -14.40 0.12 -3.94
CA ALA A 46 -13.16 0.73 -3.49
C ALA A 46 -12.36 -0.19 -2.55
N LEU A 47 -13.05 -0.85 -1.63
CA LEU A 47 -12.47 -1.80 -0.69
C LEU A 47 -11.83 -2.99 -1.41
N ASP A 48 -12.51 -3.57 -2.38
CA ASP A 48 -12.00 -4.71 -3.14
C ASP A 48 -10.80 -4.35 -4.02
N GLU A 49 -10.81 -3.17 -4.66
CA GLU A 49 -9.66 -2.69 -5.42
C GLU A 49 -8.44 -2.41 -4.53
N LEU A 50 -8.65 -1.76 -3.37
CA LEU A 50 -7.56 -1.54 -2.41
C LEU A 50 -7.00 -2.86 -1.90
N PHE A 51 -7.86 -3.83 -1.57
CA PHE A 51 -7.42 -5.16 -1.17
C PHE A 51 -6.53 -5.81 -2.25
N ARG A 52 -6.94 -5.75 -3.52
CA ARG A 52 -6.13 -6.25 -4.66
C ARG A 52 -4.78 -5.53 -4.76
N ILE A 53 -4.75 -4.22 -4.62
CA ILE A 53 -3.51 -3.42 -4.66
C ILE A 53 -2.54 -3.88 -3.57
N PHE A 54 -2.97 -3.94 -2.31
CA PHE A 54 -2.10 -4.34 -1.21
C PHE A 54 -1.64 -5.79 -1.33
N HIS A 55 -2.51 -6.69 -1.81
CA HIS A 55 -2.16 -8.08 -2.09
C HIS A 55 -1.09 -8.21 -3.18
N ASN A 56 -1.21 -7.45 -4.27
CA ASN A 56 -0.23 -7.45 -5.36
C ASN A 56 1.12 -6.89 -4.89
N ILE A 57 1.10 -5.76 -4.18
CA ILE A 57 2.30 -5.16 -3.58
C ILE A 57 2.98 -6.14 -2.63
N LYS A 58 2.23 -6.79 -1.74
CA LYS A 58 2.75 -7.82 -0.81
C LYS A 58 3.45 -8.94 -1.56
N SER A 59 2.79 -9.47 -2.59
CA SER A 59 3.30 -10.61 -3.35
C SER A 59 4.58 -10.24 -4.11
N ALA A 60 4.59 -9.10 -4.79
CA ALA A 60 5.75 -8.61 -5.53
C ALA A 60 6.93 -8.26 -4.60
N SER A 61 6.66 -7.54 -3.50
CA SER A 61 7.69 -7.20 -2.51
C SER A 61 8.23 -8.42 -1.78
N SER A 62 7.42 -9.47 -1.56
CA SER A 62 7.89 -10.72 -0.98
C SER A 62 8.82 -11.47 -1.93
N PHE A 63 8.52 -11.47 -3.23
CA PHE A 63 9.41 -12.06 -4.24
C PHE A 63 10.76 -11.34 -4.32
N LEU A 64 10.72 -10.00 -4.27
CA LEU A 64 11.89 -9.13 -4.30
C LEU A 64 12.58 -8.95 -2.94
N LYS A 65 12.08 -9.61 -1.88
CA LYS A 65 12.61 -9.56 -0.51
C LYS A 65 12.67 -8.14 0.08
N ILE A 66 11.73 -7.27 -0.29
CA ILE A 66 11.56 -5.92 0.27
C ILE A 66 10.72 -6.01 1.55
N GLU A 67 11.32 -6.56 2.61
CA GLU A 67 10.65 -6.92 3.87
C GLU A 67 9.80 -5.81 4.51
N THR A 68 10.22 -4.54 4.37
CA THR A 68 9.47 -3.42 4.93
C THR A 68 8.13 -3.21 4.22
N MET A 69 8.08 -3.40 2.90
CA MET A 69 6.84 -3.31 2.13
C MET A 69 5.92 -4.49 2.46
N VAL A 70 6.47 -5.71 2.54
CA VAL A 70 5.71 -6.93 2.90
C VAL A 70 4.98 -6.76 4.23
N ARG A 71 5.66 -6.20 5.24
CA ARG A 71 5.08 -6.00 6.58
C ARG A 71 3.91 -5.03 6.56
N LEU A 72 4.08 -3.86 5.92
CA LEU A 72 3.02 -2.86 5.88
C LEU A 72 1.84 -3.34 5.02
N SER A 73 2.10 -3.92 3.85
CA SER A 73 1.04 -4.40 2.96
C SER A 73 0.23 -5.51 3.62
N THR A 74 0.88 -6.44 4.33
CA THR A 74 0.19 -7.50 5.09
C THR A 74 -0.72 -6.89 6.17
N PHE A 75 -0.19 -5.94 6.94
CA PHE A 75 -0.96 -5.29 8.00
C PHE A 75 -2.19 -4.53 7.46
N VAL A 76 -2.03 -3.86 6.33
CA VAL A 76 -3.14 -3.13 5.69
C VAL A 76 -4.13 -4.09 5.05
N GLU A 77 -3.68 -5.11 4.31
CA GLU A 77 -4.53 -6.16 3.73
C GLU A 77 -5.40 -6.85 4.79
N ASP A 78 -4.82 -7.23 5.93
CA ASP A 78 -5.55 -7.82 7.06
C ASP A 78 -6.60 -6.85 7.66
N SER A 79 -6.36 -5.55 7.57
CA SER A 79 -7.29 -4.51 8.05
C SER A 79 -8.46 -4.33 7.07
N LEU A 80 -8.17 -4.29 5.78
CA LEU A 80 -9.18 -4.23 4.72
C LEU A 80 -10.05 -5.50 4.69
N GLU A 81 -9.47 -6.67 4.97
CA GLU A 81 -10.23 -7.92 5.08
C GLU A 81 -11.29 -7.84 6.19
N LYS A 82 -10.97 -7.24 7.34
CA LYS A 82 -11.95 -7.03 8.42
C LYS A 82 -13.06 -6.07 7.99
N MET A 83 -12.71 -5.04 7.23
CA MET A 83 -13.66 -4.05 6.72
C MET A 83 -14.67 -4.64 5.71
N ARG A 84 -14.37 -5.79 5.08
CA ARG A 84 -15.31 -6.47 4.15
C ARG A 84 -16.59 -6.93 4.81
N TYR A 85 -16.59 -7.09 6.14
CA TYR A 85 -17.76 -7.48 6.92
C TYR A 85 -18.59 -6.29 7.41
N LEU A 86 -18.19 -5.06 7.07
CA LEU A 86 -18.88 -3.83 7.44
C LEU A 86 -19.74 -3.33 6.27
N GLU A 87 -20.86 -2.65 6.57
CA GLU A 87 -21.76 -2.10 5.55
C GLU A 87 -21.23 -0.78 4.93
N GLY A 88 -20.18 -0.21 5.52
CA GLY A 88 -19.62 1.09 5.12
C GLY A 88 -20.57 2.27 5.42
N PRO A 89 -20.22 3.50 4.99
CA PRO A 89 -18.93 3.88 4.43
C PRO A 89 -17.84 3.87 5.51
N ALA A 90 -16.58 3.98 5.10
CA ALA A 90 -15.50 4.17 6.04
C ALA A 90 -15.62 5.54 6.72
N ASN A 91 -15.31 5.60 8.02
CA ASN A 91 -15.26 6.84 8.77
C ASN A 91 -13.99 7.66 8.44
N GLU A 92 -13.95 8.93 8.88
CA GLU A 92 -12.84 9.84 8.60
C GLU A 92 -11.48 9.37 9.17
N GLU A 93 -11.48 8.65 10.30
CA GLU A 93 -10.25 8.11 10.90
C GLU A 93 -9.64 7.04 10.00
N VAL A 94 -10.47 6.14 9.44
CA VAL A 94 -10.04 5.11 8.48
C VAL A 94 -9.49 5.74 7.22
N ILE A 95 -10.18 6.73 6.66
CA ILE A 95 -9.71 7.46 5.48
C ILE A 95 -8.36 8.12 5.74
N THR A 96 -8.22 8.84 6.85
CA THR A 96 -6.99 9.55 7.22
C THR A 96 -5.82 8.58 7.44
N TRP A 97 -6.09 7.45 8.09
CA TRP A 97 -5.09 6.40 8.27
C TRP A 97 -4.63 5.81 6.94
N LEU A 98 -5.56 5.48 6.03
CA LEU A 98 -5.21 4.95 4.71
C LEU A 98 -4.48 5.98 3.83
N VAL A 99 -4.81 7.27 3.92
CA VAL A 99 -4.03 8.34 3.25
C VAL A 99 -2.59 8.36 3.79
N SER A 100 -2.41 8.24 5.10
CA SER A 100 -1.07 8.16 5.70
C SER A 100 -0.31 6.90 5.27
N VAL A 101 -1.01 5.79 5.03
CA VAL A 101 -0.45 4.58 4.43
C VAL A 101 0.00 4.87 3.00
N ASN A 102 -0.85 5.49 2.17
CA ASN A 102 -0.50 5.87 0.80
C ASN A 102 0.73 6.79 0.75
N ASP A 103 0.85 7.76 1.65
CA ASP A 103 2.02 8.64 1.76
C ASP A 103 3.33 7.83 1.98
N MET A 104 3.27 6.75 2.77
CA MET A 104 4.43 5.87 2.96
C MET A 104 4.79 5.11 1.68
N TYR A 105 3.80 4.69 0.89
CA TYR A 105 4.02 4.06 -0.41
C TYR A 105 4.59 5.06 -1.44
N ILE A 106 4.13 6.31 -1.44
CA ILE A 106 4.72 7.38 -2.25
C ILE A 106 6.18 7.61 -1.86
N GLN A 107 6.49 7.69 -0.56
CA GLN A 107 7.85 7.88 -0.10
C GLN A 107 8.77 6.71 -0.52
N TRP A 108 8.28 5.47 -0.46
CA TRP A 108 9.05 4.32 -0.95
C TRP A 108 9.22 4.33 -2.46
N GLN A 109 8.23 4.82 -3.22
CA GLN A 109 8.39 5.03 -4.66
C GLN A 109 9.55 6.00 -4.95
N GLU A 110 9.64 7.09 -4.20
CA GLU A 110 10.74 8.05 -4.32
C GLU A 110 12.08 7.44 -3.88
N ASP A 111 12.10 6.63 -2.81
CA ASP A 111 13.31 5.93 -2.37
C ASP A 111 13.83 4.96 -3.46
N LEU A 112 12.94 4.23 -4.12
CA LEU A 112 13.27 3.35 -5.26
C LEU A 112 13.77 4.16 -6.47
N LYS A 113 13.09 5.25 -6.83
CA LYS A 113 13.49 6.10 -7.97
C LYS A 113 14.86 6.74 -7.76
N MET A 114 15.12 7.24 -6.56
CA MET A 114 16.36 7.97 -6.21
C MET A 114 17.48 7.05 -5.74
N ASP A 115 17.24 5.74 -5.65
CA ASP A 115 18.18 4.78 -5.09
C ASP A 115 18.64 5.15 -3.67
N ASN A 116 17.68 5.54 -2.84
CA ASN A 116 17.90 5.76 -1.41
C ASN A 116 17.87 4.44 -0.65
N SER A 117 18.28 4.46 0.62
CA SER A 117 17.88 3.40 1.54
C SER A 117 16.39 3.49 1.82
N MET A 118 15.72 2.34 1.94
CA MET A 118 14.28 2.31 2.24
C MET A 118 13.96 3.01 3.56
N SER A 119 13.06 3.99 3.49
CA SER A 119 12.48 4.64 4.66
C SER A 119 11.79 3.62 5.58
N LYS A 120 11.85 3.87 6.90
CA LYS A 120 11.21 3.00 7.89
C LYS A 120 9.72 3.31 8.00
N ILE A 121 8.91 2.28 8.25
CA ILE A 121 7.48 2.43 8.55
C ILE A 121 7.32 3.38 9.75
N SER A 122 6.51 4.42 9.58
CA SER A 122 6.14 5.30 10.70
C SER A 122 5.34 4.53 11.75
N PHE A 123 5.70 4.70 13.03
CA PHE A 123 4.98 4.06 14.15
C PHE A 123 3.51 4.45 14.22
N SER A 124 3.12 5.62 13.69
CA SER A 124 1.71 6.04 13.63
C SER A 124 0.86 5.10 12.79
N LEU A 125 1.43 4.50 11.74
CA LEU A 125 0.72 3.59 10.83
C LEU A 125 0.38 2.25 11.47
N LEU A 126 1.09 1.88 12.54
CA LEU A 126 0.86 0.62 13.27
C LEU A 126 -0.27 0.71 14.29
N LYS A 127 -0.87 1.90 14.46
CA LYS A 127 -2.06 2.10 15.28
C LYS A 127 -3.28 2.05 14.38
N LEU A 128 -4.12 1.04 14.55
CA LEU A 128 -5.38 0.96 13.81
C LEU A 128 -6.32 2.08 14.26
N PRO A 129 -7.00 2.75 13.32
CA PRO A 129 -8.12 3.63 13.62
C PRO A 129 -9.30 2.83 14.17
N ASP A 130 -10.30 3.52 14.73
CA ASP A 130 -11.58 2.88 14.97
C ASP A 130 -12.21 2.54 13.62
N MET A 131 -12.53 1.26 13.43
CA MET A 131 -13.10 0.73 12.18
C MET A 131 -14.63 0.68 12.24
N GLU A 132 -15.24 1.08 13.36
CA GLU A 132 -16.70 1.17 13.46
C GLU A 132 -17.25 2.15 12.41
N THR A 133 -18.30 1.71 11.70
CA THR A 133 -18.97 2.51 10.67
C THR A 133 -19.80 3.62 11.32
N ILE A 134 -19.98 4.72 10.59
CA ILE A 134 -20.82 5.86 11.01
C ILE A 134 -22.29 5.50 10.94
#